data_AF-A0A317LNA5-F1
#
_entry.id   AF-A0A317LNA5-F1
#
_cell.length_a   1.000
_cell.length_b   1.000
_cell.length_c   1.000
_cell.angle_alpha   90.00
_cell.angle_beta   90.00
_cell.angle_gamma   90.00
#
_symmetry.space_group_name_H-M   'P 1'
#
loop_
_entity.id
_entity.type
_entity.pdbx_description
1 polymer ?
#
loop_
_entity_poly.entity_id
_entity_poly.type
_entity_poly.pdbx_seq_one_letter_code
_entity_poly.pdbx_strand_id
1 'polypeptide(L)'
;MSHWRLNNPRASRAKSALARRIKHKPRHAFCAERAIMALLGELASVASRPLYWSGTSEMAVASVMRDVNVWCRDGRFFWNDLFQGGTISHPASDPAGAAALLNPFAQVPEPAHYYTHRQPVAA
;
A
#
# COMPACT_ATOMS: atom_id res chain seq x y z
N MET A 1 46.10 -4.50 -32.92
CA MET A 1 45.53 -3.45 -33.79
C MET A 1 44.20 -2.98 -33.20
N SER A 2 44.19 -1.88 -32.45
CA SER A 2 42.98 -1.29 -31.85
C SER A 2 42.25 -0.45 -32.91
N HIS A 3 41.08 -0.93 -33.34
CA HIS A 3 40.28 -0.30 -34.38
C HIS A 3 39.62 0.99 -33.83
N TRP A 4 40.02 2.17 -34.34
CA TRP A 4 39.57 3.48 -33.86
C TRP A 4 38.05 3.68 -33.85
N ARG A 5 37.30 2.90 -34.66
CA ARG A 5 35.83 2.97 -34.69
C ARG A 5 35.17 2.36 -33.44
N LEU A 6 35.87 1.50 -32.69
CA LEU A 6 35.33 0.85 -31.49
C LEU A 6 35.47 1.69 -30.21
N ASN A 7 36.44 2.61 -30.17
CA ASN A 7 36.70 3.48 -29.01
C ASN A 7 36.20 4.91 -29.21
N ASN A 8 35.09 5.11 -29.93
CA ASN A 8 34.50 6.43 -30.04
C ASN A 8 33.62 6.70 -28.79
N PRO A 9 34.05 7.58 -27.86
CA PRO A 9 33.30 7.88 -26.65
C PRO A 9 31.92 8.49 -26.96
N ARG A 10 31.75 9.14 -28.12
CA ARG A 10 30.44 9.69 -28.54
C ARG A 10 29.46 8.59 -28.93
N ALA A 11 29.93 7.57 -29.65
CA ALA A 11 29.10 6.42 -30.03
C ALA A 11 28.71 5.58 -28.80
N SER A 12 29.64 5.41 -27.86
CA SER A 12 29.37 4.75 -26.57
C SER A 12 28.34 5.53 -25.75
N ARG A 13 28.50 6.87 -25.63
CA ARG A 13 27.51 7.73 -24.95
C ARG A 13 26.14 7.68 -25.63
N ALA A 14 26.07 7.67 -26.96
CA ALA A 14 24.80 7.59 -27.69
C ALA A 14 24.10 6.25 -27.47
N LYS A 15 24.82 5.12 -27.52
CA LYS A 15 24.27 3.79 -27.19
C LYS A 15 23.79 3.71 -25.74
N SER A 16 24.57 4.23 -24.79
CA SER A 16 24.19 4.28 -23.37
C SER A 16 22.98 5.19 -23.13
N ALA A 17 22.90 6.35 -23.81
CA ALA A 17 21.74 7.24 -23.73
C ALA A 17 20.48 6.60 -24.32
N LEU A 18 20.60 5.88 -25.43
CA LEU A 18 19.48 5.13 -26.03
C LEU A 18 19.02 3.98 -25.12
N ALA A 19 19.96 3.22 -24.55
CA ALA A 19 19.65 2.16 -23.57
C ALA A 19 18.97 2.71 -22.30
N ARG A 20 19.33 3.93 -21.87
CA ARG A 20 18.67 4.61 -20.74
C ARG A 20 17.24 5.08 -21.08
N ARG A 21 16.96 5.44 -22.34
CA ARG A 21 15.60 5.84 -22.77
C ARG A 21 14.59 4.69 -22.68
N ILE A 22 15.02 3.45 -22.92
CA ILE A 22 14.19 2.25 -22.79
C ILE A 22 13.86 1.94 -21.31
N LYS A 23 14.71 2.37 -20.37
CA LYS A 23 14.54 2.14 -18.93
C LYS A 23 13.72 3.20 -18.19
N HIS A 24 13.15 4.20 -18.87
CA HIS A 24 12.30 5.16 -18.17
C HIS A 24 10.96 4.50 -17.83
N LYS A 25 10.77 4.19 -16.54
CA LYS A 25 9.48 3.78 -16.00
C LYS A 25 8.44 4.87 -16.35
N PRO A 26 7.26 4.51 -16.88
CA PRO A 26 6.24 5.50 -17.25
C PRO A 26 6.02 6.49 -16.10
N ARG A 27 5.85 7.78 -16.40
CA ARG A 27 5.58 8.82 -15.38
C ARG A 27 4.32 8.53 -14.54
N HIS A 28 3.43 7.68 -15.06
CA HIS A 28 2.21 7.19 -14.43
C HIS A 28 2.27 5.71 -14.05
N ALA A 29 3.46 5.10 -14.07
CA ALA A 29 3.60 3.75 -13.57
C ALA A 29 3.31 3.76 -12.08
N PHE A 30 2.50 2.80 -11.65
CA PHE A 30 2.26 2.54 -10.25
C PHE A 30 3.59 2.47 -9.46
N CYS A 31 3.60 3.07 -8.28
CA CYS A 31 4.74 3.10 -7.39
C CYS A 31 4.28 2.68 -5.99
N ALA A 32 4.68 1.47 -5.58
CA ALA A 32 4.27 0.88 -4.30
C ALA A 32 4.69 1.76 -3.11
N GLU A 33 5.89 2.34 -3.18
CA GLU A 33 6.41 3.29 -2.19
C GLU A 33 5.48 4.48 -1.97
N ARG A 34 5.05 5.12 -3.07
CA ARG A 34 4.13 6.27 -3.00
C ARG A 34 2.76 5.89 -2.46
N ALA A 35 2.26 4.71 -2.82
CA ALA A 35 1.00 4.21 -2.32
C ALA A 35 1.05 3.93 -0.81
N ILE A 36 2.13 3.30 -0.32
CA ILE A 36 2.35 3.11 1.12
C ILE A 36 2.44 4.45 1.84
N MET A 37 3.23 5.41 1.34
CA MET A 37 3.32 6.73 1.98
C MET A 37 1.97 7.44 2.05
N ALA A 38 1.13 7.34 1.01
CA ALA A 38 -0.22 7.89 1.03
C ALA A 38 -1.09 7.23 2.10
N LEU A 39 -1.08 5.90 2.18
CA LEU A 39 -1.79 5.14 3.22
C LEU A 39 -1.34 5.53 4.63
N LEU A 40 -0.03 5.70 4.84
CA LEU A 40 0.52 6.12 6.12
C LEU A 40 0.09 7.54 6.49
N GLY A 41 -0.04 8.43 5.50
CA GLY A 41 -0.57 9.77 5.71
C GLY A 41 -2.00 9.76 6.26
N GLU A 42 -2.87 8.90 5.71
CA GLU A 42 -4.23 8.71 6.20
C GLU A 42 -4.25 8.16 7.64
N LEU A 43 -3.37 7.18 7.91
CA LEU A 43 -3.28 6.54 9.23
C LEU A 43 -2.58 7.39 10.29
N ALA A 44 -1.79 8.40 9.92
CA ALA A 44 -1.00 9.21 10.85
C ALA A 44 -1.86 9.93 11.90
N SER A 45 -3.10 10.27 11.55
CA SER A 45 -4.05 10.92 12.46
C SER A 45 -4.60 10.00 13.56
N VAL A 46 -4.62 8.68 13.31
CA VAL A 46 -5.22 7.67 14.21
C VAL A 46 -4.14 6.81 14.88
N ALA A 47 -2.93 6.81 14.33
CA ALA A 47 -1.82 6.00 14.83
C ALA A 47 -1.34 6.48 16.21
N SER A 48 -1.48 5.61 17.22
CA SER A 48 -0.93 5.83 18.57
C SER A 48 0.56 5.52 18.69
N ARG A 49 1.17 4.92 17.66
CA ARG A 49 2.58 4.50 17.61
C ARG A 49 3.21 4.93 16.28
N PRO A 50 4.53 5.12 16.24
CA PRO A 50 5.25 5.36 14.99
C PRO A 50 4.94 4.27 13.97
N LEU A 51 4.62 4.68 12.75
CA LEU A 51 4.40 3.78 11.62
C LEU A 51 5.74 3.55 10.91
N TYR A 52 6.06 2.29 10.66
CA TYR A 52 7.31 1.91 9.99
C TYR A 52 7.01 1.37 8.60
N TRP A 53 7.86 1.68 7.63
CA TRP A 53 7.74 1.13 6.30
C TRP A 53 9.10 0.95 5.62
N SER A 54 9.15 0.06 4.65
CA SER A 54 10.31 -0.20 3.83
C SER A 54 9.86 -0.72 2.47
N GLY A 55 10.58 -0.41 1.40
CA GLY A 55 10.18 -0.86 0.09
C GLY A 55 10.96 -0.27 -1.07
N THR A 56 10.47 -0.62 -2.25
CA THR A 56 10.92 -0.12 -3.55
C THR A 56 9.70 0.34 -4.34
N SER A 57 9.92 0.88 -5.54
CA SER A 57 8.83 1.29 -6.42
C SER A 57 7.95 0.12 -6.91
N GLU A 58 8.41 -1.13 -6.87
CA GLU A 58 7.60 -2.30 -7.28
C GLU A 58 6.81 -2.90 -6.11
N MET A 59 7.44 -2.97 -4.93
CA MET A 59 6.85 -3.58 -3.74
C MET A 59 7.31 -2.85 -2.48
N ALA A 60 6.37 -2.55 -1.60
CA ALA A 60 6.62 -1.91 -0.32
C ALA A 60 5.78 -2.54 0.78
N VAL A 61 6.24 -2.45 2.02
CA VAL A 61 5.55 -2.96 3.20
C VAL A 61 5.53 -1.88 4.27
N ALA A 62 4.41 -1.77 4.98
CA ALA A 62 4.27 -0.95 6.17
C ALA A 62 3.76 -1.81 7.32
N SER A 63 4.37 -1.63 8.49
CA SER A 63 3.82 -2.14 9.74
C SER A 63 2.96 -1.04 10.35
N VAL A 64 1.67 -1.30 10.46
CA VAL A 64 0.68 -0.38 11.01
C VAL A 64 0.19 -0.89 12.37
N MET A 65 -0.68 -0.11 13.02
CA MET A 65 -1.22 -0.41 14.36
C MET A 65 -1.59 -1.89 14.56
N ARG A 66 -1.34 -2.41 15.78
CA ARG A 66 -1.61 -3.80 16.19
C ARG A 66 -0.81 -4.87 15.42
N ASP A 67 0.42 -4.52 15.03
CA ASP A 67 1.37 -5.40 14.34
C ASP A 67 0.84 -5.96 13.02
N VAL A 68 -0.07 -5.22 12.36
CA VAL A 68 -0.58 -5.56 11.04
C VAL A 68 0.41 -5.12 9.98
N ASN A 69 0.85 -6.04 9.14
CA ASN A 69 1.72 -5.73 8.01
C ASN A 69 0.90 -5.55 6.74
N VAL A 70 0.93 -4.35 6.18
CA VAL A 70 0.30 -4.00 4.91
C VAL A 70 1.34 -4.03 3.81
N TRP A 71 1.15 -4.91 2.85
CA TRP A 71 1.97 -5.05 1.67
C TRP A 71 1.33 -4.30 0.51
N CYS A 72 2.13 -3.62 -0.28
CA CYS A 72 1.71 -2.96 -1.49
C CYS A 72 2.49 -3.53 -2.66
N ARG A 73 1.79 -4.17 -3.60
CA ARG A 73 2.36 -4.71 -4.85
C ARG A 73 1.29 -4.72 -5.94
N ASP A 74 1.72 -4.61 -7.20
CA ASP A 74 0.83 -4.76 -8.37
C ASP A 74 -0.44 -3.88 -8.33
N GLY A 75 -0.34 -2.66 -7.77
CA GLY A 75 -1.48 -1.74 -7.67
C GLY A 75 -2.46 -2.05 -6.54
N ARG A 76 -2.11 -2.92 -5.60
CA ARG A 76 -3.01 -3.36 -4.52
C ARG A 76 -2.32 -3.42 -3.17
N PHE A 77 -3.08 -3.14 -2.13
CA PHE A 77 -2.72 -3.40 -0.74
C PHE A 77 -3.18 -4.80 -0.33
N PHE A 78 -2.40 -5.46 0.52
CA PHE A 78 -2.69 -6.77 1.08
C PHE A 78 -2.35 -6.77 2.57
N TRP A 79 -3.22 -7.30 3.41
CA TRP A 79 -2.94 -7.53 4.83
C TRP A 79 -3.77 -8.69 5.35
N ASN A 80 -3.42 -9.19 6.54
CA ASN A 80 -4.17 -10.26 7.16
C ASN A 80 -5.38 -9.68 7.91
N ASP A 81 -6.56 -10.25 7.67
CA ASP A 81 -7.74 -10.03 8.48
C ASP A 81 -7.57 -10.71 9.84
N LEU A 82 -7.51 -9.90 10.89
CA LEU A 82 -7.39 -10.40 12.26
C LEU A 82 -8.69 -11.06 12.77
N PHE A 83 -9.84 -10.80 12.13
CA PHE A 83 -11.14 -11.32 12.57
C PHE A 83 -11.53 -12.63 11.87
N GLN A 84 -11.39 -12.70 10.54
CA GLN A 84 -11.80 -13.88 9.76
C GLN A 84 -10.61 -14.76 9.34
N GLY A 85 -9.36 -14.38 9.66
CA GLY A 85 -8.16 -15.17 9.40
C GLY A 85 -7.76 -15.27 7.92
N GLY A 86 -8.30 -14.40 7.06
CA GLY A 86 -8.01 -14.35 5.62
C GLY A 86 -7.01 -13.26 5.22
N THR A 87 -6.69 -13.17 3.93
CA THR A 87 -5.95 -12.03 3.37
C THR A 87 -6.93 -11.06 2.72
N ILE A 88 -6.96 -9.82 3.17
CA ILE A 88 -7.73 -8.75 2.54
C ILE A 88 -6.90 -8.17 1.38
N SER A 89 -7.57 -7.84 0.28
CA SER A 89 -6.96 -7.15 -0.85
C SER A 89 -7.75 -5.90 -1.23
N HIS A 90 -7.08 -4.75 -1.24
CA HIS A 90 -7.69 -3.45 -1.54
C HIS A 90 -6.95 -2.73 -2.66
N PRO A 91 -7.60 -1.97 -3.56
CA PRO A 91 -6.91 -1.17 -4.56
C PRO A 91 -6.00 -0.11 -3.92
N ALA A 92 -4.79 0.05 -4.47
CA ALA A 92 -3.84 1.06 -4.03
C ALA A 92 -4.14 2.48 -4.54
N SER A 93 -5.11 2.60 -5.46
CA SER A 93 -5.65 3.89 -5.92
C SER A 93 -6.55 4.56 -4.87
N ASP A 94 -6.97 3.83 -3.83
CA ASP A 94 -7.79 4.34 -2.73
C ASP A 94 -7.15 4.04 -1.36
N PRO A 95 -6.15 4.84 -0.94
CA PRO A 95 -5.51 4.71 0.37
C PRO A 95 -6.45 5.06 1.53
N ALA A 96 -7.40 5.97 1.32
CA ALA A 96 -8.35 6.38 2.35
C ALA A 96 -9.32 5.24 2.70
N GLY A 97 -9.87 4.54 1.69
CA GLY A 97 -10.69 3.35 1.91
C GLY A 97 -9.91 2.23 2.62
N ALA A 98 -8.65 2.01 2.24
CA ALA A 98 -7.78 1.04 2.93
C ALA A 98 -7.53 1.44 4.40
N ALA A 99 -7.28 2.73 4.67
CA ALA A 99 -7.10 3.23 6.03
C ALA A 99 -8.35 3.05 6.88
N ALA A 100 -9.54 3.29 6.31
CA ALA A 100 -10.81 3.04 6.98
C ALA A 100 -10.95 1.57 7.38
N LEU A 101 -10.61 0.62 6.50
CA LEU A 101 -10.67 -0.82 6.84
C LEU A 101 -9.65 -1.23 7.92
N LEU A 102 -8.52 -0.55 8.00
CA LEU A 102 -7.48 -0.79 9.01
C LEU A 102 -7.79 -0.11 10.37
N ASN A 103 -8.65 0.90 10.37
CA ASN A 103 -9.01 1.64 11.56
C ASN A 103 -9.94 0.81 12.47
N PRO A 104 -9.56 0.52 13.72
CA PRO A 104 -10.42 -0.19 14.68
C PRO A 104 -11.78 0.49 14.89
N PHE A 105 -11.81 1.82 14.87
CA PHE A 105 -13.01 2.59 15.15
C PHE A 105 -13.94 2.76 13.94
N ALA A 106 -13.45 2.43 12.73
CA ALA A 106 -14.30 2.39 11.55
C ALA A 106 -15.15 1.11 11.51
N GLN A 107 -14.75 0.06 12.22
CA GLN A 107 -15.54 -1.15 12.43
C GLN A 107 -16.33 -1.09 13.74
N VAL A 108 -17.16 -0.06 13.92
CA VAL A 108 -18.38 -0.24 14.69
C VAL A 108 -19.44 -0.70 13.69
N PRO A 109 -19.64 -2.02 13.46
CA PRO A 109 -20.95 -2.44 13.03
C PRO A 109 -21.88 -2.05 14.17
N GLU A 110 -22.68 -1.02 13.91
CA GLU A 110 -23.88 -0.70 14.69
C GLU A 110 -24.57 -2.05 15.01
N PRO A 111 -24.71 -2.44 16.29
CA PRO A 111 -25.44 -3.66 16.61
C PRO A 111 -26.87 -3.40 16.20
N ALA A 112 -27.23 -3.88 15.01
CA ALA A 112 -28.60 -3.88 14.51
C ALA A 112 -29.50 -4.40 15.64
N HIS A 113 -30.28 -3.47 16.15
CA HIS A 113 -31.27 -3.59 17.19
C HIS A 113 -31.98 -4.95 17.19
N TYR A 114 -31.58 -5.85 18.09
CA TYR A 114 -32.54 -6.81 18.64
C TYR A 114 -33.16 -6.18 19.87
N TYR A 115 -34.29 -5.50 19.65
CA TYR A 115 -35.24 -5.12 20.69
C TYR A 115 -35.51 -6.34 21.57
N THR A 116 -34.94 -6.36 22.77
CA THR A 116 -35.35 -7.28 23.81
C THR A 116 -36.68 -6.77 24.34
N HIS A 117 -37.78 -7.22 23.74
CA HIS A 117 -39.12 -7.03 24.30
C HIS A 117 -39.27 -7.96 25.52
N ARG A 118 -38.61 -7.61 26.64
CA ARG A 118 -38.94 -8.15 27.96
C ARG A 118 -40.20 -7.42 28.42
N GLN A 119 -41.36 -8.00 28.17
CA GLN A 119 -42.55 -7.66 28.96
C GLN A 119 -42.42 -8.35 30.33
N PRO A 120 -42.57 -7.61 31.45
CA PRO A 120 -42.73 -8.23 32.75
C PRO A 120 -44.12 -8.85 32.87
N VAL A 121 -44.16 -10.08 33.37
CA VAL A 121 -45.36 -10.77 33.85
C VAL A 121 -45.99 -9.92 34.96
N ALA A 122 -47.26 -9.55 34.77
CA ALA A 122 -48.12 -9.08 35.86
C ALA A 122 -48.95 -10.27 36.37
N ALA A 123 -49.15 -10.27 37.69
CA ALA A 123 -49.70 -11.33 38.53
C ALA A 123 -51.18 -11.65 38.28
#